data_AF-A0A2N7BHI6-F1
#
_entry.id   AF-A0A2N7BHI6-F1
#
_cell.length_a   1.000
_cell.length_b   1.000
_cell.length_c   1.000
_cell.angle_alpha   90.00
_cell.angle_beta   90.00
_cell.angle_gamma   90.00
#
_symmetry.space_group_name_H-M   'P 1'
#
loop_
_entity.id
_entity.type
_entity.pdbx_description
1 polymer ?
#
loop_
_entity_poly.entity_id
_entity_poly.type
_entity_poly.pdbx_seq_one_letter_code
_entity_poly.pdbx_strand_id
1 'polypeptide(L)'
;MNTYEENCLFEIELSIHEIESSLGTGFVFQAEDTNVLLQETLEREIRLIGQALGRLVEINSVITFTATQSILQFCHSQEESWDRIWTLLKNHLPSLKKEVQQWLHHE
;
A
#
# COMPACT_ATOMS: atom_id res chain seq x y z
N MET A 1 11.00 -10.33 15.03
CA MET A 1 9.92 -9.34 14.88
C MET A 1 9.22 -9.16 16.23
N ASN A 2 8.91 -7.93 16.63
CA ASN A 2 8.09 -7.68 17.81
C ASN A 2 6.59 -7.55 17.44
N THR A 3 5.69 -7.61 18.43
CA THR A 3 4.24 -7.56 18.20
C THR A 3 3.77 -6.28 17.47
N TYR A 4 4.45 -5.15 17.68
CA TYR A 4 4.10 -3.90 17.02
C TYR A 4 4.46 -3.91 15.53
N GLU A 5 5.63 -4.44 15.21
CA GLU A 5 6.07 -4.66 13.82
C GLU A 5 5.13 -5.64 13.11
N GLU A 6 4.79 -6.76 13.76
CA GLU A 6 3.87 -7.77 13.25
C GLU A 6 2.49 -7.20 12.93
N ASN A 7 1.92 -6.40 13.84
CA ASN A 7 0.66 -5.72 13.61
C ASN A 7 0.71 -4.78 12.39
N CYS A 8 1.82 -4.04 12.22
CA CYS A 8 1.97 -3.18 11.05
C CYS A 8 2.03 -4.00 9.75
N LEU A 9 2.69 -5.16 9.75
CA LEU A 9 2.73 -6.03 8.57
C LEU A 9 1.34 -6.58 8.23
N PHE A 10 0.56 -7.02 9.22
CA PHE A 10 -0.80 -7.49 9.00
C PHE A 10 -1.73 -6.40 8.49
N GLU A 11 -1.61 -5.16 8.99
CA GLU A 11 -2.36 -4.02 8.45
C GLU A 11 -2.01 -3.76 6.98
N ILE A 12 -0.72 -3.80 6.62
CA ILE A 12 -0.28 -3.63 5.24
C ILE A 12 -0.81 -4.77 4.36
N GLU A 13 -0.69 -6.03 4.80
CA GLU A 13 -1.20 -7.19 4.06
C GLU A 13 -2.71 -7.12 3.83
N LEU A 14 -3.47 -6.71 4.85
CA LEU A 14 -4.92 -6.54 4.75
C LEU A 14 -5.28 -5.47 3.72
N SER A 15 -4.66 -4.28 3.76
CA SER A 15 -4.95 -3.23 2.79
C SER A 15 -4.54 -3.62 1.36
N ILE A 16 -3.45 -4.38 1.20
CA ILE A 16 -3.09 -4.95 -0.11
C ILE A 16 -4.20 -5.88 -0.61
N HIS A 17 -4.74 -6.74 0.26
CA HIS A 17 -5.84 -7.63 -0.09
C HIS A 17 -7.10 -6.85 -0.50
N GLU A 18 -7.48 -5.81 0.26
CA GLU A 18 -8.64 -4.97 -0.06
C GLU A 18 -8.48 -4.23 -1.40
N ILE A 19 -7.27 -3.77 -1.72
CA ILE A 19 -6.95 -3.18 -3.04
C ILE A 19 -7.18 -4.21 -4.15
N GLU A 20 -6.58 -5.39 -4.04
CA GLU A 20 -6.70 -6.44 -5.06
C GLU A 20 -8.16 -6.91 -5.23
N SER A 21 -8.89 -7.03 -4.12
CA SER A 21 -10.31 -7.38 -4.09
C SER A 21 -11.17 -6.31 -4.78
N SER A 22 -10.91 -5.02 -4.50
CA SER A 22 -11.64 -3.89 -5.08
C SER A 22 -11.43 -3.75 -6.59
N LEU A 23 -10.22 -4.05 -7.07
CA LEU A 23 -9.91 -4.08 -8.50
C LEU A 23 -10.55 -5.30 -9.19
N GLY A 24 -10.60 -6.43 -8.48
CA GLY A 24 -11.09 -7.69 -9.02
C GLY A 24 -10.17 -8.30 -10.09
N THR A 25 -10.55 -9.49 -10.57
CA THR A 25 -9.78 -10.19 -11.60
C THR A 25 -9.98 -9.53 -12.97
N GLY A 26 -8.89 -9.18 -13.65
CA GLY A 26 -8.94 -8.64 -15.02
C GLY A 26 -9.12 -7.12 -15.10
N PHE A 27 -8.91 -6.38 -14.01
CA PHE A 27 -8.93 -4.92 -14.04
C PHE A 27 -7.89 -4.38 -15.04
N VAL A 28 -8.35 -3.54 -15.96
CA VAL A 28 -7.49 -2.80 -16.89
C VAL A 28 -7.75 -1.33 -16.62
N PHE A 29 -6.75 -0.65 -16.07
CA PHE A 29 -6.81 0.80 -15.90
C PHE A 29 -7.00 1.49 -17.24
N GLN A 30 -8.00 2.37 -17.30
CA GLN A 30 -8.22 3.27 -18.41
C GLN A 30 -8.00 4.70 -17.90
N ALA A 31 -7.30 5.53 -18.67
CA ALA A 31 -7.05 6.91 -18.26
C ALA A 31 -8.36 7.73 -18.13
N GLU A 32 -9.45 7.23 -18.73
CA GLU A 32 -10.80 7.77 -18.61
C GLU A 32 -11.61 7.21 -17.43
N ASP A 33 -11.02 6.41 -16.52
CA ASP A 33 -11.75 5.84 -15.38
C ASP A 33 -12.28 6.96 -14.46
N THR A 34 -13.60 6.98 -14.26
CA THR A 34 -14.30 7.99 -13.43
C THR A 34 -14.97 7.40 -12.20
N ASN A 35 -14.62 6.17 -11.80
CA ASN A 35 -15.26 5.51 -10.67
C ASN A 35 -14.77 6.09 -9.33
N VAL A 36 -15.38 7.19 -8.91
CA VAL A 36 -15.00 7.93 -7.68
C VAL A 36 -14.96 7.01 -6.46
N LEU A 37 -15.93 6.10 -6.30
CA LEU A 37 -15.97 5.18 -5.16
C LEU A 37 -14.77 4.22 -5.15
N LEU A 38 -14.37 3.73 -6.32
CA LEU A 38 -13.17 2.89 -6.44
C LEU A 38 -11.92 3.72 -6.14
N GLN A 39 -11.83 4.95 -6.67
CA GLN A 39 -10.71 5.85 -6.39
C GLN A 39 -10.53 6.09 -4.89
N GLU A 40 -11.60 6.49 -4.20
CA GLU A 40 -11.60 6.75 -2.76
C GLU A 40 -11.24 5.50 -1.96
N THR A 41 -11.73 4.32 -2.39
CA THR A 41 -11.39 3.04 -1.75
C THR A 41 -9.90 2.74 -1.89
N LEU A 42 -9.35 2.82 -3.11
CA LEU A 42 -7.93 2.57 -3.37
C LEU A 42 -7.03 3.56 -2.64
N GLU A 43 -7.41 4.83 -2.63
CA GLU A 43 -6.68 5.87 -1.92
C GLU A 43 -6.65 5.62 -0.41
N ARG A 44 -7.79 5.29 0.19
CA ARG A 44 -7.89 4.95 1.62
C ARG A 44 -6.95 3.80 1.97
N GLU A 45 -6.97 2.72 1.18
CA GLU A 45 -6.11 1.57 1.44
C GLU A 45 -4.62 1.92 1.28
N ILE A 46 -4.24 2.73 0.29
CA ILE A 46 -2.86 3.22 0.16
C ILE A 46 -2.46 4.07 1.38
N ARG A 47 -3.37 4.90 1.91
CA ARG A 47 -3.12 5.72 3.11
C ARG A 47 -2.98 4.88 4.37
N LEU A 48 -3.75 3.80 4.51
CA LEU A 48 -3.61 2.84 5.62
C LEU A 48 -2.24 2.15 5.57
N ILE A 49 -1.81 1.70 4.38
CA ILE A 49 -0.44 1.18 4.17
C ILE A 49 0.59 2.23 4.58
N GLY A 50 0.44 3.47 4.13
CA GLY A 50 1.35 4.57 4.46
C GLY A 50 1.43 4.85 5.96
N GLN A 51 0.32 4.75 6.69
CA GLN A 51 0.30 4.92 8.14
C GLN A 51 1.11 3.81 8.83
N ALA A 52 0.91 2.55 8.45
CA ALA A 52 1.66 1.43 9.00
C ALA A 52 3.16 1.53 8.70
N LEU A 53 3.53 1.90 7.47
CA LEU A 53 4.91 2.17 7.09
C LEU A 53 5.53 3.32 7.87
N GLY A 54 4.77 4.40 8.09
CA GLY A 54 5.20 5.54 8.89
C GLY A 54 5.55 5.12 10.32
N ARG A 55 4.70 4.30 10.95
CA ARG A 55 4.95 3.78 12.30
C ARG A 55 6.22 2.91 12.36
N LEU A 56 6.46 2.07 11.37
CA LEU A 56 7.70 1.27 11.28
C LEU A 56 8.95 2.16 11.18
N VAL A 57 8.87 3.26 10.42
CA VAL A 57 9.95 4.26 10.31
C VAL A 57 10.15 4.98 11.64
N GLU A 58 9.09 5.42 12.30
CA GLU A 58 9.14 6.15 13.58
C GLU A 58 9.82 5.36 14.70
N ILE A 59 9.59 4.04 14.74
CA ILE A 59 10.23 3.17 15.75
C ILE A 59 11.65 2.73 15.37
N ASN A 60 12.21 3.23 14.25
CA ASN A 60 13.48 2.78 13.68
C ASN A 60 13.55 1.26 13.50
N SER A 61 12.47 0.66 12.96
CA SER A 61 12.43 -0.78 12.68
C SER A 61 13.53 -1.17 11.69
N VAL A 62 14.06 -2.38 11.86
CA VAL A 62 14.95 -3.02 10.87
C VAL A 62 14.20 -3.46 9.61
N ILE A 63 12.88 -3.57 9.70
CA ILE A 63 11.99 -3.91 8.60
C ILE A 63 11.85 -2.67 7.72
N THR A 64 12.34 -2.79 6.49
CA THR A 64 12.27 -1.72 5.49
C THR A 64 11.71 -2.26 4.19
N PHE A 65 11.02 -1.39 3.45
CA PHE A 65 10.38 -1.73 2.19
C PHE A 65 10.85 -0.80 1.09
N THR A 66 10.99 -1.34 -0.12
CA THR A 66 11.39 -0.56 -1.29
C THR A 66 10.36 0.51 -1.64
N ALA A 67 9.09 0.26 -1.34
CA ALA A 67 7.97 1.17 -1.62
C ALA A 67 7.78 2.31 -0.59
N THR A 68 8.48 2.27 0.56
CA THR A 68 8.19 3.17 1.70
C THR A 68 8.18 4.64 1.31
N GLN A 69 9.23 5.12 0.63
CA GLN A 69 9.34 6.53 0.29
C GLN A 69 8.22 6.98 -0.66
N SER A 70 7.91 6.19 -1.70
CA SER A 70 6.86 6.51 -2.67
C SER A 70 5.47 6.59 -2.02
N ILE A 71 5.17 5.66 -1.11
CA ILE A 71 3.86 5.63 -0.43
C ILE A 71 3.73 6.78 0.57
N LEU A 72 4.77 7.09 1.34
CA LEU A 72 4.74 8.23 2.25
C LEU A 72 4.61 9.57 1.50
N GLN A 73 5.27 9.71 0.34
CA GLN A 73 5.11 10.88 -0.51
C GLN A 73 3.69 11.03 -1.04
N PHE A 74 3.02 9.93 -1.39
CA PHE A 74 1.61 9.96 -1.74
C PHE A 74 0.74 10.40 -0.57
N CYS A 75 0.97 9.86 0.62
CA CYS A 75 0.19 10.21 1.81
C CYS A 75 0.32 11.68 2.22
N HIS A 76 1.49 12.29 2.02
CA HIS A 76 1.72 13.72 2.31
C HIS A 76 1.21 14.68 1.23
N SER A 77 0.84 14.17 0.06
CA SER A 77 0.39 15.02 -1.03
C SER A 77 -1.10 15.34 -0.95
N GLN A 78 -1.46 16.54 -1.39
CA GLN A 78 -2.85 17.04 -1.45
C GLN A 78 -3.54 16.71 -2.79
N GLU A 79 -2.86 16.03 -3.70
CA GLU A 79 -3.35 15.74 -5.05
C GLU A 79 -3.64 14.24 -5.19
N GLU A 80 -4.91 13.88 -5.17
CA GLU A 80 -5.37 12.50 -5.29
C GLU A 80 -5.89 12.28 -6.71
N SER A 81 -5.00 11.90 -7.63
CA SER A 81 -5.35 11.60 -9.03
C SER A 81 -5.22 10.12 -9.34
N TRP A 82 -6.08 9.65 -10.26
CA TRP A 82 -6.08 8.27 -10.76
C TRP A 82 -4.71 7.82 -11.28
N ASP A 83 -4.01 8.69 -12.02
CA ASP A 83 -2.68 8.38 -12.55
C ASP A 83 -1.66 8.09 -11.44
N ARG A 84 -1.74 8.83 -10.33
CA ARG A 84 -0.82 8.65 -9.19
C ARG A 84 -1.13 7.37 -8.42
N ILE A 85 -2.41 7.11 -8.16
CA ILE A 85 -2.86 5.84 -7.58
C ILE A 85 -2.36 4.70 -8.46
N TRP A 86 -2.63 4.75 -9.77
CA TRP A 86 -2.23 3.68 -10.68
C TRP A 86 -0.73 3.48 -10.76
N THR A 87 0.05 4.56 -10.76
CA THR A 87 1.51 4.50 -10.73
C THR A 87 2.02 3.75 -9.49
N LEU A 88 1.43 3.98 -8.32
CA LEU A 88 1.77 3.24 -7.11
C LEU A 88 1.37 1.76 -7.19
N LEU A 89 0.13 1.50 -7.59
CA LEU A 89 -0.41 0.15 -7.66
C LEU A 89 0.39 -0.72 -8.64
N LYS A 90 0.79 -0.17 -9.79
CA LYS A 90 1.54 -0.89 -10.80
C LYS A 90 3.01 -1.08 -10.44
N ASN A 91 3.66 -0.06 -9.90
CA ASN A 91 5.13 -0.06 -9.75
C ASN A 91 5.61 -0.47 -8.35
N HIS A 92 4.78 -0.32 -7.32
CA HIS A 92 5.21 -0.46 -5.93
C HIS A 92 4.42 -1.51 -5.13
N LEU A 93 3.13 -1.68 -5.39
CA LEU A 93 2.32 -2.68 -4.67
C LEU A 93 2.85 -4.13 -4.82
N PRO A 94 3.28 -4.59 -6.02
CA PRO A 94 3.74 -5.97 -6.18
C PRO A 94 5.00 -6.29 -5.39
N SER A 95 5.96 -5.35 -5.33
CA SER A 95 7.18 -5.52 -4.55
C SER A 95 6.89 -5.46 -3.06
N LEU A 96 6.05 -4.51 -2.62
CA LEU A 96 5.63 -4.39 -1.23
C LEU A 96 4.96 -5.68 -0.75
N LYS A 97 4.00 -6.22 -1.51
CA LYS A 97 3.30 -7.48 -1.17
C LYS A 97 4.29 -8.61 -0.94
N LYS A 98 5.25 -8.77 -1.86
CA LYS A 98 6.26 -9.82 -1.75
C LYS A 98 7.14 -9.64 -0.52
N GLU A 99 7.60 -8.41 -0.26
CA GLU A 99 8.45 -8.10 0.90
C GLU A 99 7.69 -8.32 2.22
N VAL A 100 6.43 -7.92 2.32
CA VAL A 100 5.57 -8.13 3.51
C VAL A 100 5.40 -9.62 3.79
N GLN A 101 5.08 -10.39 2.75
CA GLN A 101 4.95 -11.85 2.86
C GLN A 101 6.28 -12.51 3.26
N GLN A 102 7.42 -12.01 2.79
CA GLN A 102 8.72 -12.51 3.21
C GLN A 102 8.97 -12.29 4.71
N TRP A 103 8.56 -11.15 5.26
CA TRP A 103 8.68 -10.88 6.70
C TRP A 103 7.72 -11.70 7.55
N LEU A 104 6.46 -11.88 7.10
CA LEU A 104 5.45 -12.64 7.85
C LEU A 104 5.67 -14.16 7.80
N HIS A 105 6.27 -14.68 6.74
CA HIS A 105 6.49 -16.12 6.55
C HIS A 105 7.95 -16.55 6.77
N HIS A 106 8.86 -15.64 7.12
CA HIS A 106 10.16 -16.04 7.63
C HIS A 106 10.04 -16.47 9.10
N GLU A 107 10.17 -17.79 9.33
CA GLU A 107 10.50 -18.36 10.64
C GLU A 107 11.95 -18.04 11.05
#